data_AF-W1Y8G2-F1
#
_entry.id   AF-W1Y8G2-F1
#
_cell.length_a   1.000
_cell.length_b   1.000
_cell.length_c   1.000
_cell.angle_alpha   90.00
_cell.angle_beta   90.00
_cell.angle_gamma   90.00
#
_symmetry.space_group_name_H-M   'P 1'
#
loop_
_entity.id
_entity.type
_entity.pdbx_description
1 polymer ?
#
loop_
_entity_poly.entity_id
_entity_poly.type
_entity_poly.pdbx_seq_one_letter_code
_entity_poly.pdbx_strand_id
1 'polypeptide(L)' 'DIFKVPEPFIPKSGARVMSLLEPTKKMSKSDDNRNNVIGLLEDPKSVVKKIKRAVTDSDEPPVVRYDVQNKAGVSNLL' A
#
# COMPACT_ATOMS: atom_id res chain seq x y z
N ASP A 1 -24.48 1.00 36.29
CA ASP A 1 -24.02 1.92 35.22
C ASP A 1 -22.60 2.44 35.44
N ILE A 2 -21.60 1.56 35.46
CA ILE A 2 -20.19 1.95 35.71
C ILE A 2 -19.36 2.00 34.40
N PHE A 3 -19.72 1.20 33.39
CA PHE A 3 -18.98 1.15 32.12
C PHE A 3 -19.74 1.86 30.99
N LYS A 4 -19.03 2.71 30.25
CA LYS A 4 -19.52 3.31 29.01
C LYS A 4 -19.30 2.35 27.85
N VAL A 5 -20.30 2.22 26.97
CA VAL A 5 -20.15 1.53 25.69
C VAL A 5 -19.30 2.40 24.76
N PRO A 6 -18.18 1.90 24.22
CA PRO A 6 -17.34 2.68 23.33
C PRO A 6 -17.96 2.78 21.93
N GLU A 7 -17.67 3.88 21.24
CA GLU A 7 -18.01 4.08 19.84
C GLU A 7 -16.78 3.91 18.93
N PRO A 8 -16.96 3.52 17.67
CA PRO A 8 -15.87 3.46 16.70
C PRO A 8 -15.25 4.84 16.45
N PHE A 9 -13.92 4.90 16.51
CA PHE A 9 -13.18 6.10 16.10
C PHE A 9 -12.95 6.08 14.58
N ILE A 10 -13.56 7.02 13.86
CA ILE A 10 -13.36 7.20 12.41
C ILE A 10 -12.41 8.38 12.18
N PRO A 11 -11.15 8.13 11.76
CA PRO A 11 -10.20 9.21 11.48
C PRO A 11 -10.63 10.02 10.25
N LYS A 12 -10.38 11.33 10.27
CA LYS A 12 -10.75 12.26 9.18
C LYS A 12 -9.93 12.05 7.90
N SER A 13 -8.73 11.51 8.01
CA SER A 13 -7.82 11.28 6.90
C SER A 13 -6.90 10.09 7.17
N GLY A 14 -6.41 9.47 6.10
CA GLY A 14 -5.43 8.39 6.16
C GLY A 14 -4.86 8.12 4.77
N ALA A 15 -3.59 7.73 4.72
CA ALA A 15 -2.96 7.31 3.47
C ALA A 15 -3.55 5.97 3.02
N ARG A 16 -3.86 5.86 1.72
CA ARG A 16 -4.24 4.59 1.10
C ARG A 16 -2.97 3.89 0.62
N VAL A 17 -2.45 2.98 1.44
CA VAL A 17 -1.25 2.19 1.13
C VAL A 17 -1.64 0.74 0.86
N MET A 18 -1.39 0.31 -0.37
CA MET A 18 -1.72 -1.02 -0.89
C MET A 18 -0.47 -1.90 -0.97
N SER A 19 -0.68 -3.21 -1.08
CA SER A 19 0.40 -4.17 -1.25
C SER A 19 1.20 -3.92 -2.53
N LEU A 20 2.53 -4.02 -2.45
CA LEU A 20 3.42 -3.65 -3.56
C LEU A 20 3.32 -4.56 -4.80
N LEU A 21 2.96 -5.84 -4.65
CA LEU A 21 2.77 -6.77 -5.77
C LEU A 21 1.30 -7.06 -6.05
N GLU A 22 0.39 -6.65 -5.15
CA GLU A 22 -1.05 -6.86 -5.24
C GLU A 22 -1.77 -5.53 -4.93
N PRO A 23 -1.73 -4.53 -5.82
CA PRO A 23 -2.15 -3.16 -5.53
C PRO A 23 -3.66 -3.00 -5.28
N THR A 24 -4.45 -4.04 -5.50
CA THR A 24 -5.88 -4.11 -5.17
C THR A 24 -6.12 -4.51 -3.71
N LYS A 25 -5.13 -5.09 -3.02
CA LYS A 25 -5.19 -5.53 -1.62
C LYS A 25 -4.52 -4.51 -0.71
N LYS A 26 -5.17 -4.19 0.42
CA LYS A 26 -4.58 -3.30 1.43
C LYS A 26 -3.33 -3.94 2.02
N MET A 27 -2.27 -3.15 2.20
CA MET A 27 -1.04 -3.65 2.82
C MET A 27 -1.35 -4.19 4.23
N SER A 28 -0.94 -5.43 4.49
CA SER A 28 -1.11 -6.08 5.78
C SER A 28 0.24 -6.38 6.41
N LYS A 29 0.43 -6.04 7.69
CA LYS A 29 1.66 -6.37 8.42
C LYS A 29 1.94 -7.89 8.43
N SER A 30 0.89 -8.70 8.46
CA SER A 30 0.93 -10.16 8.55
C SER A 30 0.81 -10.86 7.19
N ASP A 31 1.01 -10.16 6.07
CA ASP A 31 1.06 -10.81 4.76
C ASP A 31 2.24 -11.79 4.71
N ASP A 32 1.98 -13.02 4.27
CA ASP A 32 2.98 -14.08 4.08
C ASP A 32 4.01 -13.66 3.02
N ASN A 33 3.57 -12.94 1.98
CA ASN A 33 4.47 -12.38 0.99
C ASN A 33 5.09 -11.09 1.53
N ARG A 34 6.28 -11.21 2.12
CA ARG A 34 7.03 -10.06 2.65
C ARG A 34 7.37 -8.99 1.62
N ASN A 35 7.34 -9.29 0.32
CA ASN A 35 7.56 -8.27 -0.72
C ASN A 35 6.36 -7.33 -0.90
N ASN A 36 5.17 -7.69 -0.41
CA ASN A 36 4.00 -6.82 -0.41
C ASN A 36 4.08 -5.69 0.62
N VAL A 37 4.98 -5.78 1.59
CA VAL A 37 4.93 -5.00 2.84
C VAL A 37 6.25 -4.28 3.07
N ILE A 38 6.19 -3.03 3.50
CA ILE A 38 7.32 -2.29 4.05
C ILE A 38 7.13 -2.19 5.57
N GLY A 39 8.09 -2.69 6.34
CA GLY A 39 8.11 -2.50 7.80
C GLY A 39 8.64 -1.12 8.17
N LEU A 40 8.12 -0.54 9.26
CA LEU A 40 8.58 0.78 9.75
C LEU A 40 10.07 0.81 10.11
N LEU A 41 10.60 -0.32 10.58
CA LEU A 41 12.00 -0.49 10.99
C LEU A 41 12.78 -1.37 10.00
N GLU A 42 12.28 -1.49 8.77
CA GLU A 42 12.93 -2.30 7.76
C GLU A 42 14.22 -1.63 7.25
N ASP A 43 15.24 -2.42 6.96
CA ASP A 43 16.50 -1.92 6.42
C ASP A 43 16.28 -1.12 5.12
N PRO A 44 16.85 0.09 4.98
CA PRO A 44 16.63 0.94 3.81
C PRO A 44 16.97 0.27 2.48
N LYS A 45 17.98 -0.60 2.43
CA LYS A 45 18.34 -1.30 1.17
C LYS A 45 17.25 -2.31 0.79
N SER A 46 16.67 -2.99 1.79
CA SER A 46 15.51 -3.87 1.57
C SER A 46 14.29 -3.09 1.07
N VAL A 47 13.99 -1.94 1.68
CA VAL A 47 12.89 -1.07 1.26
C VAL A 47 13.06 -0.63 -0.20
N VAL A 48 14.24 -0.12 -0.56
CA VAL A 48 14.55 0.28 -1.94
C VAL A 48 14.38 -0.89 -2.91
N LYS A 49 14.84 -2.09 -2.53
CA LYS A 49 14.69 -3.29 -3.37
C LYS A 49 13.23 -3.67 -3.58
N LYS A 50 12.37 -3.54 -2.56
CA LYS A 50 10.94 -3.83 -2.68
C LYS A 50 10.21 -2.81 -3.55
N ILE A 51 10.46 -1.52 -3.36
CA ILE A 51 9.87 -0.45 -4.18
C ILE A 51 10.24 -0.64 -5.65
N LYS A 52 11.51 -0.93 -5.96
CA LYS A 52 11.97 -1.18 -7.34
C LYS A 52 11.31 -2.39 -8.01
N ARG A 53 10.75 -3.31 -7.23
CA ARG A 53 10.08 -4.53 -7.72
C ARG A 53 8.56 -4.44 -7.62
N ALA A 54 8.02 -3.32 -7.16
CA ALA A 54 6.58 -3.11 -7.08
C ALA A 54 5.96 -3.27 -8.48
N VAL A 55 4.77 -3.87 -8.54
CA VAL A 55 4.09 -4.10 -9.82
C VAL A 55 3.54 -2.78 -10.35
N THR A 56 3.74 -2.53 -11.63
CA THR A 56 3.14 -1.42 -12.39
C THR A 56 2.24 -1.96 -13.48
N ASP A 57 1.58 -1.07 -14.22
CA ASP A 57 0.93 -1.43 -15.48
C ASP A 57 1.95 -1.61 -16.62
N SER A 58 1.46 -1.97 -17.81
CA SER A 58 2.24 -2.23 -19.01
C SER A 58 1.91 -1.25 -20.14
N ASP A 59 1.47 -0.03 -19.81
CA ASP A 59 1.21 1.01 -20.82
C ASP A 59 2.48 1.31 -21.62
N GLU A 60 2.34 1.43 -22.94
CA GLU A 60 3.42 1.79 -23.88
C GLU A 60 2.96 3.00 -24.74
N PRO A 61 3.62 4.18 -24.65
CA PRO A 61 4.74 4.48 -23.76
C PRO A 61 4.31 4.53 -22.28
N PRO A 62 5.23 4.32 -21.32
CA PRO A 62 4.93 4.43 -19.90
C PRO A 62 4.45 5.83 -19.52
N VAL A 63 3.31 5.91 -18.84
CA VAL A 63 2.73 7.17 -18.33
C VAL A 63 2.55 7.10 -16.82
N VAL A 64 3.08 8.09 -16.11
CA VAL A 64 2.86 8.26 -14.66
C VAL A 64 1.61 9.09 -14.44
N ARG A 65 0.49 8.44 -14.14
CA ARG A 65 -0.81 9.07 -13.88
C ARG A 65 -1.59 8.32 -12.82
N TYR A 66 -2.27 9.05 -11.95
CA TYR A 66 -3.18 8.47 -10.96
C TYR A 66 -4.47 7.96 -11.63
N ASP A 67 -4.68 6.65 -11.53
CA ASP A 67 -5.84 5.91 -12.01
C ASP A 67 -5.94 4.58 -11.26
N VAL A 68 -6.78 4.53 -10.22
CA VAL A 68 -6.89 3.33 -9.36
C VAL A 68 -7.50 2.14 -10.12
N GLN A 69 -8.30 2.38 -11.16
CA GLN A 69 -8.96 1.30 -11.90
C GLN A 69 -8.00 0.63 -12.88
N ASN A 70 -7.26 1.43 -13.67
CA ASN A 70 -6.42 0.91 -14.74
C ASN A 70 -4.94 0.81 -14.37
N LYS A 71 -4.47 1.65 -13.43
CA LYS A 71 -3.06 1.82 -13.06
C LYS A 71 -2.88 1.73 -11.55
N ALA A 72 -3.49 0.72 -10.92
CA ALA A 72 -3.50 0.57 -9.47
C ALA A 72 -2.08 0.55 -8.85
N GLY A 73 -1.12 -0.10 -9.52
CA GLY A 73 0.28 -0.16 -9.10
C GLY A 73 0.96 1.22 -9.09
N VAL A 74 0.87 1.95 -10.21
CA VAL A 74 1.43 3.32 -10.33
C VAL A 74 0.74 4.27 -9.36
N SER A 75 -0.58 4.18 -9.22
CA SER A 75 -1.37 5.01 -8.30
C SER A 75 -1.04 4.76 -6.83
N ASN A 76 -0.56 3.58 -6.46
CA ASN A 76 -0.12 3.27 -5.10
C ASN A 76 1.27 3.84 -4.78
N LEU A 77 2.08 4.11 -5.81
CA LEU A 77 3.42 4.69 -5.67
C LEU A 77 3.41 6.23 -5.67
N LEU A 78 2.29 6.85 -6.08
CA LEU A 78 2.03 8.30 -6.06
C LEU A 78 1.42 8.74 -4.73
#